data_AF-A0A1W9STW5-F1
#
_entry.id   AF-A0A1W9STW5-F1
#
_cell.length_a   1.000
_cell.length_b   1.000
_cell.length_c   1.000
_cell.angle_alpha   90.00
_cell.angle_beta   90.00
_cell.angle_gamma   90.00
#
_symmetry.space_group_name_H-M   'P 1'
#
loop_
_entity.id
_entity.type
_entity.pdbx_description
1 polymer ?
#
loop_
_entity_poly.entity_id
_entity_poly.type
_entity_poly.pdbx_seq_one_letter_code
_entity_poly.pdbx_strand_id
1 'polypeptide(L)'
;MKSTKKIIEIFIFFVIFLIAIFNSYKLSIHENQINRQKQIIDSLKQTIVEFETNSFVSSSKYVLFRNQNFETYKCDVKKVDLKFYYKDTTDRKIKSIDTLKHLVSINNKVLIFATNAGMYNPNNEPQGLYVENKKIIKPLDLNEGKGNFYMKPNGVFYITENNTAGITESSDYLQQNSKNIKYATQSGPLLLINGDMHPKFNEGSKNKHIRSGVGLVNAHQVVFIISNEKVNFFDFALLFKKFGCKNALYLDGGISKMYLPDLNRFEKGGNFGVIIGVTTQKE
;
A
#
# COMPACT_ATOMS: atom_id res chain seq x y z
N MET A 1 -32.63 -21.21 -78.07
CA MET A 1 -31.67 -21.90 -77.18
C MET A 1 -30.62 -20.99 -76.53
N LYS A 2 -29.91 -20.09 -77.24
CA LYS A 2 -28.87 -19.22 -76.62
C LYS A 2 -29.39 -18.19 -75.59
N SER A 3 -30.57 -17.62 -75.81
CA SER A 3 -31.18 -16.63 -74.92
C SER A 3 -31.56 -17.20 -73.55
N THR A 4 -32.17 -18.40 -73.53
CA THR A 4 -32.61 -19.09 -72.31
C THR A 4 -31.44 -19.47 -71.40
N LYS A 5 -30.31 -19.90 -71.99
CA LYS A 5 -29.10 -20.27 -71.22
C LYS A 5 -28.47 -19.06 -70.50
N LYS A 6 -28.46 -17.89 -71.16
CA LYS A 6 -27.96 -16.64 -70.60
C LYS A 6 -28.83 -16.11 -69.45
N ILE A 7 -30.15 -16.31 -69.54
CA ILE A 7 -31.10 -15.96 -68.47
C ILE A 7 -30.87 -16.87 -67.24
N ILE A 8 -30.64 -18.17 -67.46
CA ILE A 8 -30.35 -19.13 -66.38
C ILE A 8 -29.02 -18.77 -65.68
N GLU A 9 -27.97 -18.42 -66.42
CA GLU A 9 -26.68 -18.00 -65.84
C GLU A 9 -26.82 -16.72 -65.00
N ILE A 10 -27.58 -15.73 -65.47
CA ILE A 10 -27.86 -14.50 -64.72
C ILE A 10 -28.66 -14.81 -63.44
N PHE A 11 -29.65 -15.70 -63.52
CA PHE A 11 -30.44 -16.11 -62.37
C PHE A 11 -29.60 -16.84 -61.32
N ILE A 12 -28.73 -17.76 -61.74
CA ILE A 12 -27.79 -18.47 -60.85
C ILE A 12 -26.85 -17.47 -60.16
N PHE A 13 -26.30 -16.51 -60.92
CA PHE A 13 -25.43 -15.47 -60.35
C PHE A 13 -26.15 -14.62 -59.31
N PHE A 14 -27.41 -14.24 -59.59
CA PHE A 14 -28.23 -13.47 -58.65
C PHE A 14 -28.54 -14.25 -57.36
N VAL A 15 -28.84 -15.55 -57.46
CA VAL A 15 -29.05 -16.43 -56.30
C VAL A 15 -27.78 -16.56 -55.46
N ILE A 16 -26.62 -16.78 -56.08
CA ILE A 16 -25.32 -16.85 -55.38
C ILE A 16 -25.01 -15.52 -54.68
N PHE A 17 -25.27 -14.39 -55.33
CA PHE A 17 -25.07 -13.06 -54.77
C PHE A 17 -25.97 -12.81 -53.54
N LEU A 18 -27.25 -13.20 -53.60
CA LEU A 18 -28.17 -13.11 -52.45
C LEU A 18 -27.72 -13.99 -51.28
N ILE A 19 -27.23 -15.20 -51.54
CA ILE A 19 -26.68 -16.09 -50.49
C ILE A 19 -25.45 -15.45 -49.85
N ALA A 20 -24.56 -14.83 -50.63
CA ALA A 20 -23.39 -14.13 -50.11
C ALA A 20 -23.77 -12.93 -49.22
N ILE A 21 -24.76 -12.12 -49.62
CA ILE A 21 -25.29 -11.03 -48.80
C ILE A 21 -25.89 -11.55 -47.50
N PHE A 22 -26.72 -12.60 -47.57
CA PHE A 22 -27.36 -13.18 -46.38
C PHE A 22 -26.32 -13.74 -45.40
N ASN A 23 -25.29 -14.43 -45.89
CA ASN A 23 -24.19 -14.92 -45.06
C ASN A 23 -23.39 -13.77 -44.44
N SER A 24 -23.05 -12.73 -45.20
CA SER A 24 -22.35 -11.55 -44.68
C SER A 24 -23.15 -10.83 -43.60
N TYR A 25 -24.46 -10.69 -43.79
CA TYR A 25 -25.36 -10.11 -42.80
C TYR A 25 -25.45 -10.96 -41.52
N LYS A 26 -25.52 -12.29 -41.66
CA LYS A 26 -25.54 -13.23 -40.53
C LYS A 26 -24.24 -13.19 -39.72
N LEU A 27 -23.08 -13.12 -40.40
CA LEU A 27 -21.77 -12.92 -39.76
C LEU A 27 -21.71 -11.60 -38.98
N SER A 28 -22.18 -10.50 -39.58
CA SER A 28 -22.23 -9.19 -38.92
C SER A 28 -23.10 -9.20 -37.65
N ILE A 29 -24.27 -9.86 -37.68
CA ILE A 29 -25.11 -10.03 -36.48
C ILE A 29 -24.36 -10.80 -35.39
N HIS A 30 -23.65 -11.87 -35.76
CA HIS A 30 -22.94 -12.69 -34.79
C HIS A 30 -21.74 -11.96 -34.17
N GLU A 31 -20.96 -11.22 -34.96
CA GLU A 31 -19.89 -10.35 -34.46
C GLU A 31 -20.43 -9.26 -33.51
N ASN A 32 -21.57 -8.65 -33.85
CA ASN A 32 -22.21 -7.66 -32.98
C ASN A 32 -22.67 -8.28 -31.65
N GLN A 33 -23.19 -9.52 -31.66
CA GLN A 33 -23.54 -10.23 -30.43
C GLN A 33 -22.30 -10.53 -29.57
N ILE A 34 -21.20 -10.99 -30.17
CA ILE A 34 -19.93 -11.26 -29.48
C ILE A 34 -19.35 -9.97 -28.87
N ASN A 35 -19.33 -8.87 -29.62
CA ASN A 35 -18.85 -7.58 -29.13
C ASN A 35 -19.69 -7.06 -27.94
N ARG A 36 -21.02 -7.22 -28.00
CA ARG A 36 -21.91 -6.87 -26.90
C ARG A 36 -21.67 -7.73 -25.65
N GLN A 37 -21.48 -9.05 -25.82
CA GLN A 37 -21.12 -9.94 -24.71
C GLN A 37 -19.77 -9.56 -24.08
N LYS A 38 -18.78 -9.21 -24.90
CA LYS A 38 -17.46 -8.78 -24.42
C LYS A 38 -17.55 -7.50 -23.59
N GLN A 39 -18.30 -6.50 -24.04
CA GLN A 39 -18.55 -5.28 -23.26
C GLN A 39 -19.25 -5.56 -21.92
N ILE A 40 -20.22 -6.46 -21.89
CA ILE A 40 -20.89 -6.87 -20.64
C ILE A 40 -19.89 -7.55 -19.70
N ILE A 41 -19.06 -8.46 -20.20
CA ILE A 41 -18.03 -9.15 -19.41
C ILE A 41 -17.02 -8.15 -18.83
N ASP A 42 -16.55 -7.20 -19.62
CA ASP A 42 -15.58 -6.20 -19.16
C ASP A 42 -16.19 -5.26 -18.12
N SER A 43 -17.47 -4.86 -18.30
CA SER A 43 -18.22 -4.11 -17.28
C SER A 43 -18.39 -4.91 -15.99
N LEU A 44 -18.76 -6.18 -16.06
CA LEU A 44 -18.93 -7.03 -14.88
C LEU A 44 -17.61 -7.24 -14.13
N LYS A 45 -16.48 -7.42 -14.85
CA LYS A 45 -15.15 -7.49 -14.23
C LYS A 45 -14.84 -6.22 -13.46
N GLN A 46 -15.13 -5.06 -14.03
CA GLN A 46 -14.91 -3.79 -13.37
C GLN A 46 -15.79 -3.64 -12.11
N THR A 47 -17.07 -4.01 -12.18
CA THR A 47 -17.97 -4.01 -11.02
C THR A 47 -17.50 -4.96 -9.91
N ILE A 48 -17.01 -6.16 -10.25
CA ILE A 48 -16.46 -7.11 -9.27
C ILE A 48 -15.23 -6.51 -8.59
N VAL A 49 -14.30 -5.91 -9.35
CA VAL A 49 -13.13 -5.23 -8.78
C VAL A 49 -13.56 -4.07 -7.87
N GLU A 50 -14.56 -3.29 -8.26
CA GLU A 50 -15.12 -2.21 -7.44
C GLU A 50 -15.76 -2.75 -6.15
N PHE A 51 -16.48 -3.88 -6.21
CA PHE A 51 -17.07 -4.51 -5.03
C PHE A 51 -16.01 -5.08 -4.08
N GLU A 52 -14.99 -5.76 -4.60
CA GLU A 52 -13.87 -6.29 -3.81
C GLU A 52 -13.06 -5.16 -3.16
N THR A 53 -12.81 -4.08 -3.89
CA THR A 53 -12.13 -2.90 -3.33
C THR A 53 -12.99 -2.17 -2.30
N ASN A 54 -14.31 -2.07 -2.52
CA ASN A 54 -15.24 -1.45 -1.58
C ASN A 54 -15.52 -2.31 -0.34
N SER A 55 -15.32 -3.62 -0.39
CA SER A 55 -15.45 -4.52 0.77
C SER A 55 -14.14 -4.72 1.55
N PHE A 56 -12.99 -4.46 0.93
CA PHE A 56 -11.69 -4.62 1.59
C PHE A 56 -11.54 -3.67 2.80
N VAL A 57 -11.35 -4.22 4.01
CA VAL A 57 -11.07 -3.46 5.24
C VAL A 57 -9.60 -3.59 5.62
N SER A 58 -9.17 -4.82 5.94
CA SER A 58 -7.78 -5.16 6.19
C SER A 58 -7.53 -6.64 5.93
N SER A 59 -6.28 -7.01 5.67
CA SER A 59 -5.87 -8.41 5.55
C SER A 59 -4.42 -8.60 5.95
N SER A 60 -4.16 -9.71 6.61
CA SER A 60 -2.83 -10.15 7.04
C SER A 60 -2.39 -11.34 6.18
N LYS A 61 -1.15 -11.37 5.67
CA LYS A 61 -0.65 -12.49 4.85
C LYS A 61 0.82 -12.80 5.09
N TYR A 62 1.16 -14.09 5.10
CA TYR A 62 2.53 -14.56 4.86
C TYR A 62 2.88 -14.46 3.38
N VAL A 63 4.11 -14.06 3.09
CA VAL A 63 4.62 -13.90 1.73
C VAL A 63 6.02 -14.49 1.63
N LEU A 64 6.20 -15.46 0.74
CA LEU A 64 7.51 -15.93 0.30
C LEU A 64 7.92 -15.16 -0.94
N PHE A 65 9.04 -14.44 -0.87
CA PHE A 65 9.56 -13.68 -2.00
C PHE A 65 11.08 -13.79 -2.04
N ARG A 66 11.64 -14.21 -3.20
CA ARG A 66 13.09 -14.40 -3.38
C ARG A 66 13.72 -15.24 -2.26
N ASN A 67 13.05 -16.35 -1.92
CA ASN A 67 13.40 -17.29 -0.86
C ASN A 67 13.54 -16.65 0.53
N GLN A 68 12.84 -15.55 0.79
CA GLN A 68 12.81 -14.85 2.06
C GLN A 68 11.35 -14.73 2.53
N ASN A 69 11.14 -14.90 3.83
CA ASN A 69 9.82 -14.86 4.45
C ASN A 69 9.47 -13.44 4.93
N PHE A 70 8.26 -13.03 4.62
CA PHE A 70 7.69 -11.74 5.03
C PHE A 70 6.28 -11.93 5.58
N GLU A 71 5.88 -10.98 6.41
CA GLU A 71 4.50 -10.83 6.87
C GLU A 71 4.02 -9.45 6.49
N THR A 72 2.76 -9.37 6.06
CA THR A 72 2.16 -8.16 5.55
C THR A 72 0.85 -7.88 6.24
N TYR A 73 0.60 -6.60 6.52
CA TYR A 73 -0.69 -6.09 6.95
C TYR A 73 -1.12 -5.00 5.99
N LYS A 74 -2.14 -5.28 5.18
CA LYS A 74 -2.75 -4.31 4.27
C LYS A 74 -4.04 -3.80 4.89
N CYS A 75 -4.32 -2.50 4.82
CA CYS A 75 -5.57 -1.93 5.31
C CYS A 75 -6.02 -0.71 4.48
N ASP A 76 -7.32 -0.44 4.52
CA ASP A 76 -7.93 0.79 4.01
C ASP A 76 -8.08 1.81 5.14
N VAL A 77 -7.32 2.90 5.09
CA VAL A 77 -7.29 3.93 6.15
C VAL A 77 -8.61 4.67 6.31
N LYS A 78 -9.57 4.53 5.38
CA LYS A 78 -10.94 5.04 5.55
C LYS A 78 -11.83 4.14 6.39
N LYS A 79 -11.50 2.86 6.49
CA LYS A 79 -12.35 1.84 7.12
C LYS A 79 -11.79 1.31 8.44
N VAL A 80 -10.52 1.55 8.72
CA VAL A 80 -9.88 1.14 9.98
C VAL A 80 -9.50 2.34 10.85
N ASP A 81 -9.48 2.17 12.17
CA ASP A 81 -8.99 3.19 13.10
C ASP A 81 -7.46 3.09 13.24
N LEU A 82 -6.75 3.53 12.19
CA LEU A 82 -5.30 3.64 12.18
C LEU A 82 -4.85 4.96 12.79
N LYS A 83 -4.02 4.88 13.84
CA LYS A 83 -3.47 6.04 14.55
C LYS A 83 -1.99 5.89 14.84
N PHE A 84 -1.34 7.03 15.10
CA PHE A 84 0.03 7.08 15.59
C PHE A 84 -0.01 7.42 17.09
N TYR A 85 0.87 6.78 17.85
CA TYR A 85 0.91 6.83 19.30
C TYR A 85 2.33 7.13 19.76
N TYR A 86 2.54 8.26 20.45
CA TYR A 86 3.84 8.60 21.03
C TYR A 86 3.80 8.58 22.56
N LYS A 87 2.93 9.41 23.14
CA LYS A 87 2.78 9.57 24.58
C LYS A 87 1.34 9.27 25.00
N ASP A 88 1.18 8.81 26.24
CA ASP A 88 -0.13 8.67 26.86
C ASP A 88 -0.68 10.04 27.30
N THR A 89 -1.90 10.06 27.84
CA THR A 89 -2.57 11.27 28.34
C THR A 89 -1.89 11.91 29.55
N THR A 90 -0.89 11.25 30.13
CA THR A 90 -0.07 11.75 31.25
C THR A 90 1.31 12.22 30.79
N ASP A 91 1.51 12.41 29.48
CA ASP A 91 2.77 12.79 28.82
C ASP A 91 3.91 11.75 28.97
N ARG A 92 3.60 10.52 29.38
CA ARG A 92 4.58 9.43 29.44
C ARG A 92 4.70 8.74 28.08
N LYS A 93 5.94 8.49 27.64
CA LYS A 93 6.21 7.81 26.37
C LYS A 93 5.73 6.35 26.43
N ILE A 94 4.98 5.92 25.42
CA ILE A 94 4.36 4.59 25.37
C ILE A 94 5.39 3.49 25.18
N LYS A 95 6.33 3.70 24.24
CA LYS A 95 7.56 2.91 23.98
C LYS A 95 7.40 1.44 23.59
N SER A 96 6.35 0.74 23.98
CA SER A 96 6.15 -0.68 23.67
C SER A 96 4.75 -0.99 23.17
N ILE A 97 4.63 -2.07 22.41
CA ILE A 97 3.34 -2.57 21.93
C ILE A 97 2.49 -3.04 23.10
N ASP A 98 3.10 -3.62 24.13
CA ASP A 98 2.40 -4.05 25.35
C ASP A 98 1.69 -2.88 26.05
N THR A 99 2.42 -1.79 26.30
CA THR A 99 1.85 -0.57 26.90
C THR A 99 0.73 -0.03 26.03
N LEU A 100 0.92 0.04 24.70
CA LEU A 100 -0.14 0.49 23.79
C LEU A 100 -1.37 -0.41 23.88
N LYS A 101 -1.19 -1.73 23.89
CA LYS A 101 -2.28 -2.71 23.99
C LYS A 101 -3.07 -2.52 25.27
N HIS A 102 -2.40 -2.30 26.40
CA HIS A 102 -3.05 -1.98 27.68
C HIS A 102 -3.83 -0.66 27.61
N LEU A 103 -3.23 0.40 27.07
CA LEU A 103 -3.87 1.72 26.94
C LEU A 103 -5.14 1.70 26.08
N VAL A 104 -5.13 0.99 24.94
CA VAL A 104 -6.33 0.90 24.09
C VAL A 104 -7.40 0.03 24.72
N SER A 105 -7.01 -1.03 25.46
CA SER A 105 -7.93 -1.91 26.18
C SER A 105 -8.72 -1.17 27.26
N ILE A 106 -8.10 -0.22 27.96
CA ILE A 106 -8.77 0.65 28.96
C ILE A 106 -9.87 1.50 28.31
N ASN A 107 -9.75 1.79 27.01
CA ASN A 107 -10.72 2.56 26.25
C ASN A 107 -11.70 1.67 25.45
N ASN A 108 -11.95 0.44 25.91
CA ASN A 108 -12.82 -0.54 25.26
C ASN A 108 -12.47 -0.85 23.80
N LYS A 109 -11.16 -0.83 23.48
CA LYS A 109 -10.66 -1.17 22.14
C LYS A 109 -9.72 -2.37 22.18
N VAL A 110 -9.62 -3.04 21.03
CA VAL A 110 -8.68 -4.14 20.81
C VAL A 110 -7.63 -3.69 19.79
N LEU A 111 -6.36 -3.85 20.14
CA LEU A 111 -5.25 -3.68 19.19
C LEU A 111 -5.21 -4.89 18.26
N ILE A 112 -5.35 -4.67 16.95
CA ILE A 112 -5.35 -5.73 15.92
C ILE A 112 -4.12 -5.67 15.02
N PHE A 113 -3.42 -4.54 15.01
CA PHE A 113 -2.13 -4.38 14.35
C PHE A 113 -1.31 -3.33 15.10
N ALA A 114 0.00 -3.55 15.20
CA ALA A 114 0.93 -2.47 15.55
C ALA A 114 2.33 -2.68 14.96
N THR A 115 3.04 -1.58 14.73
CA THR A 115 4.45 -1.59 14.34
C THR A 115 5.13 -0.30 14.81
N ASN A 116 6.45 -0.32 14.94
CA ASN A 116 7.21 0.91 15.14
C ASN A 116 7.04 1.85 13.93
N ALA A 117 7.04 3.16 14.17
CA ALA A 117 6.91 4.16 13.12
C ALA A 117 8.30 4.59 12.60
N GLY A 118 8.48 5.88 12.33
CA GLY A 118 9.76 6.45 11.94
C GLY A 118 10.84 6.38 13.02
N MET A 119 12.07 6.71 12.62
CA MET A 119 13.24 6.66 13.49
C MET A 119 13.15 7.64 14.66
N TYR A 120 13.85 7.31 15.74
CA TYR A 120 13.84 8.07 16.98
C TYR A 120 15.24 8.11 17.60
N ASN A 121 15.48 9.09 18.46
CA ASN A 121 16.76 9.26 19.16
C ASN A 121 16.84 8.36 20.41
N PRO A 122 18.00 8.21 21.07
CA PRO A 122 18.12 7.37 22.27
C PRO A 122 17.16 7.69 23.43
N ASN A 123 16.59 8.89 23.45
CA ASN A 123 15.58 9.31 24.42
C ASN A 123 14.15 8.89 24.04
N ASN A 124 13.94 8.11 22.98
CA ASN A 124 12.63 7.75 22.43
C ASN A 124 11.87 8.93 21.81
N GLU A 125 12.54 10.00 21.38
CA GLU A 125 11.88 11.11 20.69
C GLU A 125 11.94 10.91 19.18
N PRO A 126 10.90 11.28 18.42
CA PRO A 126 10.97 11.28 16.96
C PRO A 126 12.22 12.01 16.47
N GLN A 127 12.97 11.37 15.56
CA GLN A 127 14.22 11.94 15.04
C GLN A 127 13.94 13.21 14.23
N GLY A 128 12.91 13.19 13.38
CA GLY A 128 12.41 14.33 12.63
C GLY A 128 10.90 14.47 12.73
N LEU A 129 10.24 14.93 11.66
CA LEU A 129 8.83 15.33 11.69
C LEU A 129 7.96 14.29 12.40
N TYR A 130 7.20 14.76 13.39
CA TYR A 130 6.10 14.00 13.97
C TYR A 130 4.88 14.89 14.16
N VAL A 131 3.77 14.45 13.57
CA VAL A 131 2.45 15.07 13.72
C VAL A 131 1.52 14.05 14.37
N GLU A 132 0.86 14.46 15.44
CA GLU A 132 -0.15 13.65 16.13
C GLU A 132 -1.40 14.48 16.37
N ASN A 133 -2.56 13.98 15.92
CA ASN A 133 -3.84 14.68 16.04
C ASN A 133 -3.75 16.14 15.56
N LYS A 134 -3.13 16.35 14.39
CA LYS A 134 -2.93 17.67 13.73
C LYS A 134 -1.94 18.62 14.40
N LYS A 135 -1.32 18.20 15.50
CA LYS A 135 -0.29 18.99 16.17
C LYS A 135 1.09 18.53 15.74
N ILE A 136 1.91 19.46 15.26
CA ILE A 136 3.34 19.23 15.05
C ILE A 136 4.00 19.10 16.43
N ILE A 137 4.45 17.90 16.77
CA ILE A 137 5.15 17.60 18.03
C ILE A 137 6.67 17.71 17.83
N LYS A 138 7.16 17.32 16.66
CA LYS A 138 8.57 17.47 16.25
C LYS A 138 8.62 18.06 14.85
N PRO A 139 9.43 19.10 14.59
CA PRO A 139 9.54 19.69 13.26
C PRO A 139 10.25 18.75 12.27
N LEU A 140 10.07 19.03 10.98
CA LEU A 140 10.75 18.36 9.88
C LEU A 140 12.27 18.52 10.01
N ASP A 141 13.00 17.42 9.80
CA ASP A 141 14.45 17.42 9.80
C ASP A 141 14.96 17.26 8.35
N LEU A 142 15.55 18.33 7.81
CA LEU A 142 16.15 18.35 6.48
C LEU A 142 17.68 18.34 6.52
N ASN A 143 18.28 18.17 7.70
CA ASN A 143 19.72 18.20 7.85
C ASN A 143 20.38 17.01 7.13
N GLU A 144 21.69 17.14 6.95
CA GLU A 144 22.58 16.05 6.56
C GLU A 144 23.08 15.30 7.79
N GLY A 145 23.38 14.01 7.62
CA GLY A 145 23.83 13.18 8.73
C GLY A 145 24.20 11.76 8.31
N LYS A 146 24.43 10.90 9.31
CA LYS A 146 24.83 9.50 9.10
C LYS A 146 23.69 8.53 9.41
N GLY A 147 23.72 7.38 8.74
CA GLY A 147 22.75 6.31 8.97
C GLY A 147 21.50 6.45 8.09
N ASN A 148 20.58 5.50 8.27
CA ASN A 148 19.44 5.33 7.36
C ASN A 148 18.49 6.54 7.35
N PHE A 149 18.29 7.21 8.49
CA PHE A 149 17.44 8.42 8.57
C PHE A 149 17.88 9.50 7.58
N TYR A 150 19.19 9.72 7.47
CA TYR A 150 19.77 10.75 6.59
C TYR A 150 20.17 10.21 5.22
N MET A 151 19.82 8.96 4.90
CA MET A 151 20.03 8.42 3.55
C MET A 151 19.00 9.02 2.58
N LYS A 152 19.42 10.05 1.84
CA LYS A 152 18.57 10.73 0.86
C LYS A 152 18.39 9.92 -0.45
N PRO A 153 17.18 9.96 -1.05
CA PRO A 153 15.97 10.60 -0.52
C PRO A 153 15.36 9.86 0.69
N ASN A 154 15.02 10.62 1.73
CA ASN A 154 14.27 10.15 2.91
C ASN A 154 12.86 10.77 2.87
N GLY A 155 11.92 10.28 3.69
CA GLY A 155 10.52 10.62 3.46
C GLY A 155 9.64 10.73 4.69
N VAL A 156 8.42 11.19 4.43
CA VAL A 156 7.36 11.34 5.42
C VAL A 156 6.19 10.47 5.01
N PHE A 157 5.76 9.57 5.90
CA PHE A 157 4.46 8.91 5.80
C PHE A 157 3.43 9.74 6.59
N TYR A 158 2.31 10.06 5.97
CA TYR A 158 1.27 10.87 6.58
C TYR A 158 -0.15 10.37 6.26
N ILE A 159 -1.08 10.77 7.11
CA ILE A 159 -2.53 10.58 6.93
C ILE A 159 -3.20 11.93 7.12
N THR A 160 -4.07 12.30 6.18
CA THR A 160 -4.83 13.55 6.21
C THR A 160 -6.10 13.44 7.05
N GLU A 161 -6.77 14.57 7.32
CA GLU A 161 -8.06 14.60 8.03
C GLU A 161 -9.16 13.81 7.32
N ASN A 162 -9.14 13.76 5.98
CA ASN A 162 -10.10 12.98 5.19
C ASN A 162 -9.70 11.51 4.99
N ASN A 163 -8.78 11.00 5.83
CA ASN A 163 -8.25 9.63 5.76
C ASN A 163 -7.68 9.29 4.38
N THR A 164 -6.84 10.17 3.85
CA THR A 164 -5.99 9.91 2.69
C THR A 164 -4.56 9.71 3.16
N ALA A 165 -3.94 8.61 2.76
CA ALA A 165 -2.56 8.27 3.06
C ALA A 165 -1.62 8.82 1.98
N GLY A 166 -0.45 9.29 2.41
CA GLY A 166 0.58 9.82 1.52
C GLY A 166 1.99 9.45 1.99
N ILE A 167 2.90 9.29 1.04
CA ILE A 167 4.34 9.12 1.24
C ILE A 167 5.01 10.06 0.26
N THR A 168 5.85 10.96 0.76
CA THR A 168 6.55 11.98 -0.04
C THR A 168 8.00 12.10 0.44
N GLU A 169 8.86 12.63 -0.42
CA GLU A 169 10.21 13.04 -0.01
C GLU A 169 10.13 14.14 1.05
N SER A 170 11.05 14.13 2.00
CA SER A 170 11.00 15.07 3.13
C SER A 170 11.04 16.53 2.69
N SER A 171 11.81 16.87 1.66
CA SER A 171 11.89 18.22 1.07
C SER A 171 10.55 18.68 0.46
N ASP A 172 9.81 17.75 -0.14
CA ASP A 172 8.51 18.02 -0.77
C ASP A 172 7.35 18.05 0.25
N TYR A 173 7.58 17.63 1.50
CA TYR A 173 6.57 17.65 2.54
C TYR A 173 6.02 19.06 2.81
N LEU A 174 6.85 20.10 2.69
CA LEU A 174 6.43 21.48 2.91
C LEU A 174 5.43 21.98 1.86
N GLN A 175 5.38 21.35 0.69
CA GLN A 175 4.40 21.64 -0.35
C GLN A 175 3.04 21.01 -0.05
N GLN A 176 2.98 20.06 0.90
CA GLN A 176 1.72 19.48 1.36
C GLN A 176 0.99 20.51 2.24
N ASN A 177 -0.33 20.56 2.12
CA ASN A 177 -1.14 21.43 2.98
C ASN A 177 -1.11 20.90 4.42
N SER A 178 -0.14 21.38 5.20
CA SER A 178 0.16 20.94 6.57
C SER A 178 -1.05 21.04 7.51
N LYS A 179 -1.99 21.96 7.23
CA LYS A 179 -3.23 22.12 8.00
C LYS A 179 -4.15 20.90 7.92
N ASN A 180 -4.06 20.12 6.85
CA ASN A 180 -4.92 18.96 6.63
C ASN A 180 -4.27 17.64 7.08
N ILE A 181 -3.08 17.66 7.68
CA ILE A 181 -2.36 16.45 8.09
C ILE A 181 -2.75 16.07 9.52
N LYS A 182 -3.39 14.91 9.67
CA LYS A 182 -3.81 14.34 10.96
C LYS A 182 -2.68 13.64 11.69
N TYR A 183 -1.92 12.83 10.96
CA TYR A 183 -0.76 12.10 11.46
C TYR A 183 0.39 12.18 10.47
N ALA A 184 1.62 12.27 10.95
CA ALA A 184 2.81 12.15 10.12
C ALA A 184 4.01 11.64 10.91
N THR A 185 4.86 10.86 10.26
CA THR A 185 6.14 10.41 10.81
C THR A 185 7.21 10.48 9.71
N GLN A 186 8.34 11.11 10.02
CA GLN A 186 9.50 11.10 9.15
C GLN A 186 10.36 9.87 9.41
N SER A 187 10.91 9.29 8.35
CA SER A 187 11.86 8.19 8.42
C SER A 187 12.73 8.18 7.17
N GLY A 188 13.65 7.24 7.08
CA GLY A 188 14.47 7.09 5.90
C GLY A 188 15.24 5.76 5.88
N PRO A 189 15.61 5.27 4.69
CA PRO A 189 15.39 5.89 3.37
C PRO A 189 13.95 5.72 2.83
N LEU A 190 13.58 6.50 1.81
CA LEU A 190 12.48 6.10 0.93
C LEU A 190 12.89 4.79 0.24
N LEU A 191 11.97 3.84 0.15
CA LEU A 191 12.20 2.58 -0.54
C LEU A 191 11.88 2.70 -2.03
N LEU A 192 10.75 3.36 -2.32
CA LEU A 192 10.28 3.68 -3.67
C LEU A 192 9.82 5.14 -3.71
N ILE A 193 10.12 5.81 -4.81
CA ILE A 193 9.59 7.14 -5.15
C ILE A 193 9.08 7.12 -6.58
N ASN A 194 7.79 7.42 -6.77
CA ASN A 194 7.13 7.41 -8.09
C ASN A 194 7.31 6.09 -8.89
N GLY A 195 7.50 4.96 -8.20
CA GLY A 195 7.71 3.63 -8.79
C GLY A 195 9.18 3.27 -9.01
N ASP A 196 10.09 4.23 -8.86
CA ASP A 196 11.54 4.02 -8.94
C ASP A 196 12.12 3.65 -7.59
N MET A 197 13.13 2.79 -7.62
CA MET A 197 13.84 2.36 -6.42
C MET A 197 14.85 3.43 -5.99
N HIS A 198 15.05 3.56 -4.69
CA HIS A 198 16.08 4.44 -4.15
C HIS A 198 17.47 4.16 -4.79
N PRO A 199 18.19 5.19 -5.28
CA PRO A 199 19.37 5.01 -6.13
C PRO A 199 20.56 4.34 -5.43
N LYS A 200 20.63 4.39 -4.10
CA LYS A 200 21.68 3.73 -3.30
C LYS A 200 21.46 2.23 -3.08
N PHE A 201 20.34 1.65 -3.55
CA PHE A 201 20.04 0.25 -3.32
C PHE A 201 20.65 -0.62 -4.42
N ASN A 202 21.52 -1.54 -4.00
CA ASN A 202 22.20 -2.45 -4.90
C ASN A 202 21.69 -3.88 -4.68
N GLU A 203 21.42 -4.59 -5.78
CA GLU A 203 21.12 -6.01 -5.73
C GLU A 203 22.29 -6.78 -5.09
N GLY A 204 21.97 -7.77 -4.26
CA GLY A 204 23.00 -8.59 -3.59
C GLY A 204 23.77 -7.89 -2.47
N SER A 205 23.35 -6.70 -2.03
CA SER A 205 24.01 -6.00 -0.91
C SER A 205 24.15 -6.87 0.34
N LYS A 206 25.33 -6.82 0.97
CA LYS A 206 25.65 -7.54 2.21
C LYS A 206 25.03 -6.89 3.45
N ASN A 207 24.55 -5.65 3.37
CA ASN A 207 23.85 -5.00 4.48
C ASN A 207 22.45 -5.62 4.65
N LYS A 208 22.34 -6.56 5.58
CA LYS A 208 21.10 -7.29 5.86
C LYS A 208 20.67 -7.10 7.31
N HIS A 209 19.41 -6.76 7.51
CA HIS A 209 18.75 -6.61 8.82
C HIS A 209 17.29 -7.02 8.70
N ILE A 210 16.63 -7.28 9.84
CA ILE A 210 15.18 -7.28 9.88
C ILE A 210 14.70 -5.90 9.47
N ARG A 211 13.76 -5.82 8.53
CA ARG A 211 13.26 -4.55 7.99
C ARG A 211 11.76 -4.48 8.16
N SER A 212 11.28 -3.28 8.49
CA SER A 212 9.87 -2.92 8.44
C SER A 212 9.69 -1.68 7.56
N GLY A 213 8.53 -1.56 6.93
CA GLY A 213 8.24 -0.48 6.00
C GLY A 213 6.75 -0.30 5.79
N VAL A 214 6.39 0.84 5.21
CA VAL A 214 5.03 1.16 4.79
C VAL A 214 5.02 1.57 3.32
N GLY A 215 4.04 1.12 2.56
CA GLY A 215 3.85 1.44 1.15
C GLY A 215 2.42 1.84 0.83
N LEU A 216 2.25 2.65 -0.21
CA LEU A 216 0.95 3.04 -0.73
C LEU A 216 0.57 2.16 -1.91
N VAL A 217 -0.43 1.30 -1.74
CA VAL A 217 -1.08 0.62 -2.88
C VAL A 217 -1.92 1.64 -3.66
N ASN A 218 -2.64 2.51 -2.94
CA ASN A 218 -3.28 3.70 -3.48
C ASN A 218 -3.46 4.73 -2.34
N ALA A 219 -4.20 5.82 -2.60
CA ALA A 219 -4.39 6.93 -1.66
C ALA A 219 -5.12 6.54 -0.36
N HIS A 220 -5.78 5.38 -0.30
CA HIS A 220 -6.51 4.92 0.89
C HIS A 220 -6.01 3.55 1.37
N GLN A 221 -5.37 2.77 0.50
CA GLN A 221 -4.84 1.46 0.84
C GLN A 221 -3.35 1.52 1.11
N VAL A 222 -2.98 1.21 2.35
CA VAL A 222 -1.59 1.10 2.80
C VAL A 222 -1.23 -0.36 3.05
N VAL A 223 0.04 -0.70 2.87
CA VAL A 223 0.59 -2.00 3.24
C VAL A 223 1.80 -1.80 4.13
N PHE A 224 1.79 -2.45 5.29
CA PHE A 224 2.93 -2.60 6.16
C PHE A 224 3.56 -3.96 5.92
N ILE A 225 4.88 -4.02 5.84
CA ILE A 225 5.63 -5.25 5.61
C ILE A 225 6.73 -5.34 6.64
N ILE A 226 6.90 -6.51 7.24
CA ILE A 226 8.07 -6.88 8.03
C ILE A 226 8.74 -8.12 7.44
N SER A 227 10.07 -8.15 7.44
CA SER A 227 10.82 -9.35 7.09
C SER A 227 11.01 -10.25 8.32
N ASN A 228 10.84 -11.55 8.15
CA ASN A 228 11.11 -12.53 9.22
C ASN A 228 12.60 -12.91 9.29
N GLU A 229 13.36 -12.53 8.27
CA GLU A 229 14.78 -12.79 8.11
C GLU A 229 15.53 -11.50 7.78
N LYS A 230 16.86 -11.53 7.88
CA LYS A 230 17.69 -10.38 7.52
C LYS A 230 17.72 -10.23 6.00
N VAL A 231 17.16 -9.13 5.49
CA VAL A 231 17.07 -8.82 4.06
C VAL A 231 17.83 -7.53 3.74
N ASN A 232 18.26 -7.35 2.49
CA ASN A 232 18.83 -6.08 2.04
C ASN A 232 17.73 -5.12 1.56
N PHE A 233 18.07 -3.84 1.37
CA PHE A 233 17.11 -2.83 0.92
C PHE A 233 16.56 -3.06 -0.49
N PHE A 234 17.37 -3.61 -1.40
CA PHE A 234 16.95 -3.86 -2.78
C PHE A 234 15.82 -4.89 -2.83
N ASP A 235 16.03 -6.05 -2.19
CA ASP A 235 15.02 -7.11 -2.12
C ASP A 235 13.74 -6.62 -1.40
N PHE A 236 13.91 -5.82 -0.33
CA PHE A 236 12.80 -5.25 0.42
C PHE A 236 11.98 -4.24 -0.40
N ALA A 237 12.64 -3.31 -1.11
CA ALA A 237 11.96 -2.34 -1.98
C ALA A 237 11.27 -3.01 -3.17
N LEU A 238 11.90 -4.06 -3.74
CA LEU A 238 11.31 -4.82 -4.84
C LEU A 238 10.00 -5.52 -4.42
N LEU A 239 9.90 -5.97 -3.18
CA LEU A 239 8.65 -6.52 -2.64
C LEU A 239 7.53 -5.47 -2.62
N PHE A 240 7.80 -4.24 -2.15
CA PHE A 240 6.80 -3.15 -2.22
C PHE A 240 6.35 -2.88 -3.67
N LYS A 241 7.28 -2.93 -4.63
CA LYS A 241 6.96 -2.77 -6.05
C LYS A 241 6.05 -3.90 -6.55
N LYS A 242 6.26 -5.14 -6.09
CA LYS A 242 5.38 -6.29 -6.37
C LYS A 242 3.98 -6.13 -5.77
N PHE A 243 3.85 -5.43 -4.65
CA PHE A 243 2.57 -5.03 -4.06
C PHE A 243 1.88 -3.86 -4.79
N GLY A 244 2.47 -3.38 -5.90
CA GLY A 244 1.93 -2.27 -6.69
C GLY A 244 2.21 -0.89 -6.09
N CYS A 245 3.08 -0.80 -5.08
CA CYS A 245 3.37 0.48 -4.45
C CYS A 245 4.22 1.36 -5.37
N LYS A 246 3.79 2.63 -5.54
CA LYS A 246 4.61 3.66 -6.20
C LYS A 246 5.51 4.39 -5.21
N ASN A 247 5.03 4.58 -3.99
CA ASN A 247 5.80 5.19 -2.91
C ASN A 247 5.83 4.23 -1.72
N ALA A 248 7.00 4.07 -1.14
CA ALA A 248 7.20 3.24 0.04
C ALA A 248 8.33 3.83 0.89
N LEU A 249 8.23 3.70 2.21
CA LEU A 249 9.11 4.29 3.19
C LEU A 249 9.61 3.22 4.15
N TYR A 250 10.91 3.21 4.41
CA TYR A 250 11.51 2.40 5.45
C TYR A 250 11.16 2.96 6.82
N LEU A 251 10.67 2.12 7.72
CA LEU A 251 10.41 2.48 9.12
C LEU A 251 11.65 2.20 9.97
N ASP A 252 11.60 2.44 11.28
CA ASP A 252 12.79 2.26 12.11
C ASP A 252 13.39 0.84 12.02
N GLY A 253 14.71 0.83 11.79
CA GLY A 253 15.53 -0.35 11.61
C GLY A 253 16.33 -0.77 12.83
N GLY A 254 16.44 0.10 13.85
CA GLY A 254 17.13 -0.24 15.09
C GLY A 254 16.38 -1.37 15.82
N ILE A 255 15.06 -1.27 15.88
CA ILE A 255 14.17 -2.32 16.38
C ILE A 255 12.93 -2.38 15.47
N SER A 256 12.95 -3.25 14.47
CA SER A 256 11.75 -3.56 13.67
C SER A 256 10.92 -4.62 14.38
N LYS A 257 9.69 -4.28 14.78
CA LYS A 257 8.71 -5.24 15.33
C LYS A 257 7.34 -5.02 14.72
N MET A 258 6.55 -6.08 14.74
CA MET A 258 5.17 -6.05 14.31
C MET A 258 4.32 -6.92 15.24
N TYR A 259 3.14 -6.44 15.56
CA TYR A 259 2.10 -7.19 16.25
C TYR A 259 0.99 -7.44 15.25
N LEU A 260 0.76 -8.72 14.96
CA LEU A 260 -0.14 -9.18 13.91
C LEU A 260 -0.81 -10.50 14.36
N PRO A 261 -1.81 -10.43 15.25
CA PRO A 261 -2.48 -11.59 15.84
C PRO A 261 -3.07 -12.56 14.83
N ASP A 262 -3.58 -12.07 13.70
CA ASP A 262 -4.16 -12.90 12.63
C ASP A 262 -3.15 -13.91 12.07
N LEU A 263 -1.85 -13.62 12.16
CA LEU A 263 -0.75 -14.50 11.76
C LEU A 263 0.00 -15.05 12.97
N ASN A 264 -0.65 -15.13 14.12
CA ASN A 264 -0.06 -15.59 15.39
C ASN A 264 1.24 -14.86 15.79
N ARG A 265 1.44 -13.62 15.33
CA ARG A 265 2.58 -12.79 15.72
C ARG A 265 2.19 -11.89 16.89
N PHE A 266 2.58 -12.30 18.09
CA PHE A 266 2.26 -11.59 19.33
C PHE A 266 3.45 -10.85 19.92
N GLU A 267 4.30 -10.22 19.11
CA GLU A 267 5.39 -9.41 19.65
C GLU A 267 4.84 -8.23 20.46
N LYS A 268 5.08 -8.22 21.77
CA LYS A 268 4.63 -7.17 22.69
C LYS A 268 5.75 -6.21 23.12
N GLY A 269 7.00 -6.60 22.88
CA GLY A 269 8.17 -5.82 23.27
C GLY A 269 8.35 -4.53 22.46
N GLY A 270 9.43 -3.81 22.76
CA GLY A 270 9.78 -2.57 22.10
C GLY A 270 10.60 -1.67 23.00
N ASN A 271 11.09 -0.58 22.42
CA ASN A 271 11.62 0.58 23.13
C ASN A 271 11.61 1.72 22.11
N PHE A 272 10.46 1.95 21.49
CA PHE A 272 10.27 2.80 20.32
C PHE A 272 10.10 4.27 20.67
N GLY A 273 10.18 5.14 19.67
CA GLY A 273 9.62 6.48 19.74
C GLY A 273 8.11 6.45 19.52
N VAL A 274 7.71 6.36 18.26
CA VAL A 274 6.30 6.37 17.84
C VAL A 274 5.87 4.96 17.41
N ILE A 275 4.62 4.61 17.70
CA ILE A 275 3.98 3.35 17.30
C ILE A 275 2.81 3.67 16.37
N ILE A 276 2.70 2.95 15.25
CA ILE A 276 1.51 2.95 14.39
C ILE A 276 0.65 1.76 14.82
N GLY A 277 -0.63 1.98 15.08
CA GLY A 277 -1.54 0.92 15.50
C GLY A 277 -2.90 1.03 14.84
N VAL A 278 -3.52 -0.13 14.59
CA VAL A 278 -4.93 -0.23 14.20
C VAL A 278 -5.72 -0.86 15.34
N THR A 279 -6.84 -0.24 15.67
CA THR A 279 -7.76 -0.72 16.70
C THR A 279 -9.16 -0.98 16.16
N THR A 280 -9.86 -1.91 16.80
CA THR A 280 -11.31 -2.09 16.65
C THR A 280 -12.00 -1.92 18.01
N GLN A 281 -13.32 -1.75 18.02
CA GLN A 281 -14.10 -1.80 19.24
C GLN A 281 -14.03 -3.21 19.84
N LYS A 282 -14.00 -3.28 21.16
CA LYS A 282 -14.14 -4.55 21.86
C LYS A 282 -15.61 -4.99 21.76
N GLU A 283 -15.84 -6.18 21.23
CA GLU A 283 -17.15 -6.84 21.26
C GLU A 283 -17.59 -7.15 22.70
#